data_AF-A0A839Z240-F1
#
_entry.id   AF-A0A839Z240-F1
#
_cell.length_a   1.000
_cell.length_b   1.000
_cell.length_c   1.000
_cell.angle_alpha   90.00
_cell.angle_beta   90.00
_cell.angle_gamma   90.00
#
_symmetry.space_group_name_H-M   'P 1'
#
loop_
_entity.id
_entity.type
_entity.pdbx_description
1 polymer ?
#
loop_
_entity_poly.entity_id
_entity_poly.type
_entity_poly.pdbx_seq_one_letter_code
_entity_poly.pdbx_strand_id
1 'polypeptide(L)'
;MFCVNRGADVSFDKLNYHYYDAFAFLKGRIELYGVPASLRRSYYNPIVYVTFYFLLTITGPLVTNMDLTIIQSLNYIIVGLTTFFLVRRESAWYRWGCIVIATIIALASPIALSEIGTSFADIVSSIPVIAAVAIVLSSANVTRPMLLLSGLLIGAATGLKRTNATFAIAFGAVCLLCAPGIGARIRAACTAGIGLVVGLIAVGGAWGFTLWTRFGNPIFPFYNSIFRSPDYPPSSSADRRYLPEGVLDGIAYPFRGRSKSCRSRKLPSATSALP
;
A
#
# COMPACT_ATOMS: atom_id res chain seq x y z
N MET A 1 -17.52 -0.11 -19.17
CA MET A 1 -18.86 -0.39 -18.60
C MET A 1 -18.87 -0.37 -17.07
N PHE A 2 -17.97 -1.08 -16.38
CA PHE A 2 -18.01 -1.20 -14.91
C PHE A 2 -18.01 0.14 -14.15
N CYS A 3 -17.11 1.08 -14.47
CA CYS A 3 -17.05 2.38 -13.78
C CYS A 3 -18.18 3.34 -14.17
N VAL A 4 -18.79 3.16 -15.35
CA VAL A 4 -19.95 3.95 -15.79
C VAL A 4 -21.19 3.56 -14.99
N ASN A 5 -21.40 2.26 -14.77
CA ASN A 5 -22.57 1.75 -14.04
C ASN A 5 -22.52 2.07 -12.53
N ARG A 6 -21.33 2.26 -11.94
CA ARG A 6 -21.18 2.62 -10.53
C ARG A 6 -21.27 4.11 -10.23
N GLY A 7 -21.17 4.97 -11.25
CA GLY A 7 -21.06 6.40 -11.05
C GLY A 7 -19.71 6.85 -10.46
N ALA A 8 -19.62 8.12 -10.11
CA ALA A 8 -18.41 8.71 -9.53
C ALA A 8 -18.18 8.23 -8.08
N ASP A 9 -16.92 8.17 -7.63
CA ASP A 9 -16.54 7.42 -6.42
C ASP A 9 -17.24 7.83 -5.09
N VAL A 10 -17.50 9.08 -4.71
CA VAL A 10 -18.12 9.51 -3.41
C VAL A 10 -17.76 8.78 -2.08
N SER A 11 -16.68 7.99 -1.99
CA SER A 11 -16.29 7.37 -0.71
C SER A 11 -15.95 8.40 0.36
N PHE A 12 -16.18 8.03 1.64
CA PHE A 12 -15.78 8.85 2.79
C PHE A 12 -14.31 9.23 2.70
N ASP A 13 -13.44 8.28 2.37
CA ASP A 13 -12.00 8.48 2.28
C ASP A 13 -11.63 9.48 1.17
N LYS A 14 -12.31 9.43 0.01
CA LYS A 14 -12.13 10.40 -1.07
C LYS A 14 -12.48 11.82 -0.65
N LEU A 15 -13.66 11.97 -0.03
CA LEU A 15 -14.19 13.27 0.40
C LEU A 15 -13.39 13.89 1.54
N ASN A 16 -12.80 13.06 2.40
CA ASN A 16 -12.04 13.54 3.55
C ASN A 16 -10.59 13.84 3.18
N TYR A 17 -9.86 12.91 2.55
CA TYR A 17 -8.41 13.04 2.48
C TYR A 17 -7.80 12.76 1.10
N HIS A 18 -8.38 11.92 0.23
CA HIS A 18 -7.75 11.70 -1.10
C HIS A 18 -7.71 12.99 -1.95
N TYR A 19 -8.81 13.75 -1.99
CA TYR A 19 -8.81 15.03 -2.71
C TYR A 19 -8.14 16.14 -1.91
N TYR A 20 -8.51 16.25 -0.63
CA TYR A 20 -8.09 17.35 0.23
C TYR A 20 -6.57 17.33 0.50
N ASP A 21 -5.97 16.15 0.71
CA ASP A 21 -4.54 16.08 1.01
C ASP A 21 -3.68 16.50 -0.16
N ALA A 22 -4.05 16.09 -1.38
CA ALA A 22 -3.39 16.54 -2.58
C ALA A 22 -3.54 18.05 -2.79
N PHE A 23 -4.75 18.59 -2.58
CA PHE A 23 -5.00 20.04 -2.64
C PHE A 23 -4.14 20.81 -1.62
N ALA A 24 -4.17 20.40 -0.36
CA ALA A 24 -3.44 21.04 0.73
C ALA A 24 -1.93 20.97 0.50
N PHE A 25 -1.42 19.83 0.02
CA PHE A 25 -0.02 19.66 -0.36
C PHE A 25 0.40 20.62 -1.47
N LEU A 26 -0.36 20.66 -2.58
CA LEU A 26 -0.06 21.52 -3.73
C LEU A 26 -0.19 23.02 -3.43
N LYS A 27 -0.99 23.39 -2.43
CA LYS A 27 -1.15 24.78 -1.97
C LYS A 27 -0.29 25.15 -0.75
N GLY A 28 0.53 24.22 -0.25
CA GLY A 28 1.37 24.44 0.94
C GLY A 28 0.58 24.64 2.24
N ARG A 29 -0.68 24.20 2.30
CA ARG A 29 -1.62 24.42 3.42
C ARG A 29 -1.71 23.22 4.35
N ILE A 30 -0.57 22.67 4.73
CA ILE A 30 -0.44 21.49 5.60
C ILE A 30 -1.01 21.75 7.01
N GLU A 31 -1.00 22.99 7.48
CA GLU A 31 -1.57 23.39 8.77
C GLU A 31 -3.09 23.12 8.88
N LEU A 32 -3.78 22.96 7.75
CA LEU A 32 -5.23 22.75 7.74
C LEU A 32 -5.64 21.27 7.90
N TYR A 33 -4.70 20.33 7.99
CA TYR A 33 -4.99 18.92 8.27
C TYR A 33 -5.68 18.69 9.64
N GLY A 34 -5.72 19.70 10.50
CA GLY A 34 -6.37 19.67 11.83
C GLY A 34 -7.88 19.90 11.85
N VAL A 35 -8.53 20.26 10.73
CA VAL A 35 -9.93 20.74 10.73
C VAL A 35 -10.77 19.88 9.75
N PRO A 36 -11.91 19.33 10.18
CA PRO A 36 -12.14 17.93 10.54
C PRO A 36 -12.23 16.92 9.34
N ALA A 37 -11.10 16.37 8.87
CA ALA A 37 -11.09 15.28 7.88
C ALA A 37 -10.36 14.02 8.39
N SER A 38 -10.96 13.28 9.33
CA SER A 38 -10.50 11.93 9.75
C SER A 38 -9.05 11.79 10.27
N LEU A 39 -8.51 12.85 10.89
CA LEU A 39 -7.52 13.00 11.98
C LEU A 39 -6.16 12.24 11.97
N ARG A 40 -5.97 11.15 11.22
CA ARG A 40 -4.69 10.40 11.15
C ARG A 40 -4.27 10.04 9.73
N ARG A 41 -5.24 9.78 8.87
CA ARG A 41 -4.98 9.36 7.48
C ARG A 41 -4.51 10.52 6.59
N SER A 42 -4.82 11.76 6.97
CA SER A 42 -4.34 12.97 6.29
C SER A 42 -2.82 13.21 6.34
N TYR A 43 -2.10 12.47 7.19
CA TYR A 43 -0.64 12.52 7.26
C TYR A 43 0.04 11.40 6.44
N TYR A 44 -0.74 10.68 5.62
CA TYR A 44 -0.20 9.82 4.57
C TYR A 44 0.46 10.65 3.49
N ASN A 45 1.30 9.99 2.69
CA ASN A 45 2.03 10.68 1.63
C ASN A 45 1.04 11.18 0.56
N PRO A 46 0.86 12.51 0.38
CA PRO A 46 -0.14 13.04 -0.53
C PRO A 46 0.23 12.81 -2.00
N ILE A 47 1.49 12.49 -2.30
CA ILE A 47 1.99 12.27 -3.67
C ILE A 47 1.16 11.21 -4.40
N VAL A 48 0.70 10.17 -3.70
CA VAL A 48 -0.11 9.10 -4.30
C VAL A 48 -1.45 9.62 -4.87
N TYR A 49 -1.95 10.74 -4.32
CA TYR A 49 -3.21 11.35 -4.73
C TYR A 49 -3.04 12.54 -5.67
N VAL A 50 -1.81 13.02 -5.93
CA VAL A 50 -1.55 14.17 -6.80
C VAL A 50 -2.03 13.89 -8.23
N THR A 51 -1.72 12.71 -8.78
CA THR A 51 -2.19 12.31 -10.12
C THR A 51 -3.71 12.28 -10.18
N PHE A 52 -4.36 11.71 -9.15
CA PHE A 52 -5.81 11.68 -9.05
C PHE A 52 -6.41 13.10 -9.00
N TYR A 53 -5.83 14.00 -8.19
CA TYR A 53 -6.28 15.37 -8.06
C TYR A 53 -6.24 16.11 -9.40
N PHE A 54 -5.13 16.01 -10.14
CA PHE A 54 -5.01 16.66 -11.45
C PHE A 54 -6.02 16.13 -12.46
N LEU A 55 -6.15 14.81 -12.58
CA LEU A 55 -7.15 14.19 -13.45
C LEU A 55 -8.55 14.70 -13.10
N LEU A 56 -8.90 14.71 -11.81
CA LEU A 56 -10.21 15.17 -11.36
C LEU A 56 -10.49 16.62 -11.73
N THR A 57 -9.50 17.51 -11.57
CA THR A 57 -9.64 18.93 -11.89
C THR A 57 -9.72 19.23 -13.38
N ILE A 58 -9.14 18.38 -14.24
CA ILE A 58 -9.07 18.61 -15.69
C ILE A 58 -10.23 17.92 -16.42
N THR A 59 -10.49 16.65 -16.10
CA THR A 59 -11.40 15.79 -16.90
C THR A 59 -12.75 15.55 -16.22
N GLY A 60 -12.86 15.88 -14.93
CA GLY A 60 -14.05 15.62 -14.12
C GLY A 60 -14.16 14.18 -13.62
N PRO A 61 -15.17 13.89 -12.77
CA PRO A 61 -15.19 12.66 -11.96
C PRO A 61 -15.30 11.35 -12.75
N LEU A 62 -16.11 11.32 -13.82
CA LEU A 62 -16.34 10.10 -14.58
C LEU A 62 -15.09 9.69 -15.38
N VAL A 63 -14.49 10.65 -16.09
CA VAL A 63 -13.29 10.41 -16.90
C VAL A 63 -12.11 10.06 -16.00
N THR A 64 -11.94 10.74 -14.87
CA THR A 64 -10.91 10.39 -13.87
C THR A 64 -11.02 8.94 -13.38
N ASN A 65 -12.24 8.47 -13.10
CA ASN A 65 -12.44 7.08 -12.71
C ASN A 65 -12.05 6.10 -13.84
N MET A 66 -12.32 6.44 -15.10
CA MET A 66 -11.88 5.64 -16.25
C MET A 66 -10.35 5.63 -16.37
N ASP A 67 -9.69 6.78 -16.25
CA ASP A 67 -8.24 6.91 -16.32
C ASP A 67 -7.55 6.11 -15.20
N LEU A 68 -8.07 6.24 -13.97
CA LEU A 68 -7.61 5.43 -12.83
C LEU A 68 -7.80 3.95 -13.09
N THR A 69 -8.91 3.53 -13.70
CA THR A 69 -9.15 2.12 -14.05
C THR A 69 -8.12 1.62 -15.04
N ILE A 70 -7.75 2.43 -16.04
CA ILE A 70 -6.71 2.09 -17.03
C ILE A 70 -5.37 1.89 -16.32
N ILE A 71 -4.97 2.83 -15.46
CA ILE A 71 -3.73 2.74 -14.67
C ILE A 71 -3.75 1.50 -13.77
N GLN A 72 -4.83 1.29 -13.04
CA GLN A 72 -5.00 0.17 -12.12
C GLN A 72 -5.02 -1.19 -12.83
N SER A 73 -5.51 -1.23 -14.08
CA SER A 73 -5.54 -2.45 -14.89
C SER A 73 -4.16 -3.00 -15.24
N LEU A 74 -3.11 -2.18 -15.11
CA LEU A 74 -1.72 -2.64 -15.22
C LEU A 74 -1.40 -3.76 -14.23
N ASN A 75 -2.03 -3.79 -13.05
CA ASN A 75 -1.83 -4.89 -12.09
C ASN A 75 -2.16 -6.24 -12.73
N TYR A 76 -3.26 -6.34 -13.47
CA TYR A 76 -3.71 -7.61 -14.05
C TYR A 76 -2.81 -8.06 -15.20
N ILE A 77 -2.29 -7.11 -15.99
CA ILE A 77 -1.28 -7.40 -17.01
C ILE A 77 -0.02 -7.95 -16.36
N ILE A 78 0.45 -7.32 -15.28
CA ILE A 78 1.66 -7.76 -14.57
C ILE A 78 1.44 -9.11 -13.87
N VAL A 79 0.23 -9.39 -13.35
CA VAL A 79 -0.13 -10.73 -12.84
C VAL A 79 -0.03 -11.78 -13.95
N GLY A 80 -0.53 -11.47 -15.16
CA GLY A 80 -0.38 -12.35 -16.32
C GLY A 80 1.08 -12.61 -16.67
N LEU A 81 1.92 -11.58 -16.68
CA LEU A 81 3.37 -11.70 -16.92
C LEU A 81 4.09 -12.50 -15.83
N THR A 82 3.75 -12.25 -14.57
CA THR A 82 4.29 -12.97 -13.41
C THR A 82 3.97 -14.46 -13.52
N THR A 83 2.71 -14.77 -13.86
CA THR A 83 2.26 -16.14 -14.08
C THR A 83 2.98 -16.78 -15.26
N PHE A 84 3.12 -16.06 -16.37
CA PHE A 84 3.88 -16.51 -17.54
C PHE A 84 5.30 -16.91 -17.15
N PHE A 85 6.02 -16.10 -16.37
CA PHE A 85 7.38 -16.41 -15.95
C PHE A 85 7.45 -17.63 -15.03
N LEU A 86 6.46 -17.81 -14.16
CA LEU A 86 6.38 -18.95 -13.25
C LEU A 86 6.22 -20.29 -14.00
N VAL A 87 5.36 -20.34 -15.01
CA VAL A 87 5.07 -21.55 -15.79
C VAL A 87 5.71 -21.53 -17.19
N ARG A 88 6.78 -20.75 -17.39
CA ARG A 88 7.37 -20.52 -18.73
C ARG A 88 7.90 -21.79 -19.41
N ARG A 89 8.23 -22.81 -18.63
CA ARG A 89 8.78 -24.11 -19.09
C ARG A 89 7.69 -25.12 -19.46
N GLU A 90 6.44 -24.83 -19.14
CA GLU A 90 5.32 -25.73 -19.39
C GLU A 90 4.79 -25.63 -20.83
N SER A 91 3.94 -26.59 -21.22
CA SER A 91 3.27 -26.59 -22.53
C SER A 91 2.44 -25.31 -22.76
N ALA A 92 2.30 -24.88 -24.01
CA ALA A 92 1.61 -23.64 -24.35
C ALA A 92 0.15 -23.62 -23.85
N TRP A 93 -0.57 -24.73 -23.98
CA TRP A 93 -1.94 -24.90 -23.49
C TRP A 93 -2.02 -24.68 -21.97
N TYR A 94 -1.20 -25.39 -21.20
CA TYR A 94 -1.18 -25.28 -19.74
C TYR A 94 -0.82 -23.85 -19.30
N ARG A 95 0.19 -23.25 -19.95
CA ARG A 95 0.63 -21.90 -19.68
C ARG A 95 -0.49 -20.87 -19.88
N TRP A 96 -1.18 -20.90 -21.03
CA TRP A 96 -2.29 -19.98 -21.29
C TRP A 96 -3.46 -20.20 -20.32
N GLY A 97 -3.77 -21.46 -20.00
CA GLY A 97 -4.77 -21.80 -18.99
C GLY A 97 -4.44 -21.17 -17.63
N CYS A 98 -3.21 -21.33 -17.14
CA CYS A 98 -2.76 -20.71 -15.89
C CYS A 98 -2.83 -19.18 -15.92
N ILE A 99 -2.37 -18.54 -17.00
CA ILE A 99 -2.40 -17.07 -17.13
C ILE A 99 -3.83 -16.55 -17.07
N VAL A 100 -4.75 -17.16 -17.82
CA VAL A 100 -6.16 -16.75 -17.86
C VAL A 100 -6.80 -16.94 -16.48
N ILE A 101 -6.63 -18.12 -15.87
CA ILE A 101 -7.21 -18.43 -14.55
C ILE A 101 -6.64 -17.49 -13.47
N ALA A 102 -5.32 -17.30 -13.42
CA ALA A 102 -4.70 -16.41 -12.44
C ALA A 102 -5.17 -14.96 -12.58
N THR A 103 -5.31 -14.49 -13.82
CA THR A 103 -5.81 -13.13 -14.10
C THR A 103 -7.29 -13.00 -13.70
N ILE A 104 -8.12 -14.01 -13.99
CA ILE A 104 -9.52 -14.05 -13.56
C ILE A 104 -9.63 -14.03 -12.03
N ILE A 105 -8.82 -14.84 -11.32
CA ILE A 105 -8.81 -14.86 -9.86
C ILE A 105 -8.39 -13.49 -9.29
N ALA A 106 -7.36 -12.87 -9.88
CA ALA A 106 -6.91 -11.53 -9.48
C ALA A 106 -8.00 -10.47 -9.72
N LEU A 107 -8.70 -10.54 -10.85
CA LEU A 107 -9.84 -9.68 -11.18
C LEU A 107 -11.04 -9.94 -10.25
N ALA A 108 -11.28 -11.19 -9.85
CA ALA A 108 -12.39 -11.59 -8.99
C ALA A 108 -12.15 -11.29 -7.50
N SER A 109 -10.98 -10.78 -7.12
CA SER A 109 -10.67 -10.41 -5.73
C SER A 109 -11.67 -9.37 -5.22
N PRO A 110 -12.42 -9.64 -4.13
CA PRO A 110 -13.46 -8.74 -3.64
C PRO A 110 -12.94 -7.33 -3.29
N ILE A 111 -11.72 -7.24 -2.75
CA ILE A 111 -11.09 -5.97 -2.40
C ILE A 111 -10.71 -5.21 -3.68
N ALA A 112 -10.07 -5.88 -4.63
CA ALA A 112 -9.69 -5.26 -5.89
C ALA A 112 -10.93 -4.75 -6.67
N LEU A 113 -12.01 -5.53 -6.69
CA LEU A 113 -13.28 -5.11 -7.30
C LEU A 113 -13.94 -3.94 -6.56
N SER A 114 -13.70 -3.79 -5.26
CA SER A 114 -14.23 -2.65 -4.49
C SER A 114 -13.43 -1.36 -4.70
N GLU A 115 -12.16 -1.47 -5.10
CA GLU A 115 -11.24 -0.34 -5.25
C GLU A 115 -10.96 0.04 -6.70
N ILE A 116 -11.30 -0.81 -7.68
CA ILE A 116 -11.08 -0.48 -9.09
C ILE A 116 -11.92 0.73 -9.53
N GLY A 117 -11.28 1.68 -10.22
CA GLY A 117 -11.87 2.95 -10.62
C GLY A 117 -12.08 3.94 -9.47
N THR A 118 -11.50 3.67 -8.30
CA THR A 118 -11.54 4.57 -7.13
C THR A 118 -10.18 5.18 -6.88
N SER A 119 -10.16 6.17 -5.98
CA SER A 119 -8.94 6.87 -5.56
C SER A 119 -8.09 6.13 -4.51
N PHE A 120 -8.41 4.88 -4.15
CA PHE A 120 -7.63 4.11 -3.18
C PHE A 120 -6.20 3.85 -3.65
N ALA A 121 -5.25 4.10 -2.75
CA ALA A 121 -3.82 3.98 -3.02
C ALA A 121 -3.34 2.53 -3.13
N ASP A 122 -4.08 1.55 -2.59
CA ASP A 122 -3.71 0.14 -2.53
C ASP A 122 -3.40 -0.43 -3.92
N ILE A 123 -4.38 -0.39 -4.84
CA ILE A 123 -4.21 -0.93 -6.20
C ILE A 123 -3.10 -0.22 -6.97
N VAL A 124 -2.97 1.09 -6.84
CA VAL A 124 -1.90 1.82 -7.56
C VAL A 124 -0.53 1.48 -6.98
N SER A 125 -0.42 1.41 -5.65
CA SER A 125 0.83 1.09 -4.98
C SER A 125 1.24 -0.38 -5.10
N SER A 126 0.32 -1.29 -5.45
CA SER A 126 0.66 -2.70 -5.70
C SER A 126 1.36 -2.92 -7.05
N ILE A 127 1.16 -2.03 -8.04
CA ILE A 127 1.80 -2.11 -9.37
C ILE A 127 3.32 -2.32 -9.25
N PRO A 128 4.08 -1.43 -8.57
CA PRO A 128 5.53 -1.61 -8.42
C PRO A 128 5.90 -2.86 -7.62
N VAL A 129 5.08 -3.29 -6.65
CA VAL A 129 5.34 -4.50 -5.86
C VAL A 129 5.25 -5.75 -6.74
N ILE A 130 4.18 -5.90 -7.51
CA ILE A 130 4.00 -7.05 -8.40
C ILE A 130 5.02 -7.00 -9.54
N ALA A 131 5.35 -5.81 -10.06
CA ALA A 131 6.40 -5.64 -11.06
C ALA A 131 7.77 -6.10 -10.53
N ALA A 132 8.11 -5.77 -9.28
CA ALA A 132 9.35 -6.24 -8.64
C ALA A 132 9.43 -7.77 -8.58
N VAL A 133 8.31 -8.44 -8.28
CA VAL A 133 8.22 -9.91 -8.29
C VAL A 133 8.37 -10.45 -9.72
N ALA A 134 7.68 -9.87 -10.69
CA ALA A 134 7.78 -10.26 -12.09
C ALA A 134 9.22 -10.16 -12.61
N ILE A 135 9.94 -9.09 -12.26
CA ILE A 135 11.36 -8.92 -12.60
C ILE A 135 12.18 -10.07 -12.05
N VAL A 136 12.07 -10.40 -10.76
CA VAL A 136 12.86 -11.49 -10.17
C VAL A 136 12.53 -12.84 -10.81
N LEU A 137 11.26 -13.11 -11.12
CA LEU A 137 10.84 -14.37 -11.75
C LEU A 137 11.20 -14.45 -13.25
N SER A 138 11.45 -13.33 -13.92
CA SER A 138 11.74 -13.30 -15.37
C SER A 138 13.02 -14.02 -15.76
N SER A 139 13.96 -14.20 -14.83
CA SER A 139 15.25 -14.87 -15.07
C SER A 139 15.51 -15.98 -14.06
N ALA A 140 16.11 -17.08 -14.54
CA ALA A 140 16.63 -18.13 -13.64
C ALA A 140 17.89 -17.66 -12.88
N ASN A 141 18.66 -16.75 -13.48
CA ASN A 141 19.87 -16.19 -12.90
C ASN A 141 19.59 -14.73 -12.55
N VAL A 142 19.18 -14.49 -11.31
CA VAL A 142 18.85 -13.14 -10.83
C VAL A 142 20.14 -12.32 -10.73
N THR A 143 20.19 -11.20 -11.47
CA THR A 143 21.36 -10.33 -11.51
C THR A 143 21.27 -9.20 -10.47
N ARG A 144 22.40 -8.54 -10.17
CA ARG A 144 22.43 -7.39 -9.24
C ARG A 144 21.51 -6.24 -9.70
N PRO A 145 21.49 -5.81 -10.98
CA PRO A 145 20.56 -4.77 -11.43
C PRO A 145 19.09 -5.13 -11.22
N MET A 146 18.73 -6.41 -11.39
CA MET A 146 17.36 -6.88 -11.13
C MET A 146 17.00 -6.76 -9.66
N LEU A 147 17.87 -7.20 -8.75
CA LEU A 147 17.66 -7.04 -7.30
C LEU A 147 17.56 -5.57 -6.89
N LEU A 148 18.43 -4.72 -7.46
CA LEU A 148 18.43 -3.29 -7.20
C LEU A 148 17.11 -2.65 -7.68
N LEU A 149 16.67 -2.97 -8.89
CA LEU A 149 15.43 -2.46 -9.47
C LEU A 149 14.19 -2.96 -8.71
N SER A 150 14.12 -4.26 -8.40
CA SER A 150 13.03 -4.83 -7.59
C SER A 150 12.99 -4.20 -6.19
N GLY A 151 14.16 -4.01 -5.56
CA GLY A 151 14.27 -3.26 -4.32
C GLY A 151 13.74 -1.84 -4.47
N LEU A 152 14.16 -1.10 -5.48
CA LEU A 152 13.73 0.27 -5.76
C LEU A 152 12.22 0.39 -5.93
N LEU A 153 11.61 -0.52 -6.68
CA LEU A 153 10.16 -0.54 -6.88
C LEU A 153 9.40 -0.80 -5.56
N ILE A 154 9.85 -1.77 -4.75
CA ILE A 154 9.23 -2.07 -3.45
C ILE A 154 9.46 -0.92 -2.45
N GLY A 155 10.63 -0.29 -2.48
CA GLY A 155 10.94 0.92 -1.72
C GLY A 155 10.02 2.07 -2.07
N ALA A 156 9.86 2.36 -3.36
CA ALA A 156 8.94 3.37 -3.88
C ALA A 156 7.50 3.08 -3.45
N ALA A 157 7.05 1.82 -3.56
CA ALA A 157 5.74 1.38 -3.10
C ALA A 157 5.52 1.63 -1.60
N THR A 158 6.56 1.39 -0.79
CA THR A 158 6.56 1.63 0.66
C THR A 158 6.52 3.13 0.97
N GLY A 159 7.21 3.95 0.18
CA GLY A 159 7.16 5.41 0.27
C GLY A 159 5.81 6.01 -0.10
N LEU A 160 5.11 5.43 -1.09
CA LEU A 160 3.73 5.79 -1.44
C LEU A 160 2.76 5.37 -0.34
N LYS A 161 2.85 4.10 0.09
CA LYS A 161 1.97 3.54 1.11
C LYS A 161 2.75 2.67 2.08
N ARG A 162 2.79 3.11 3.34
CA ARG A 162 3.57 2.46 4.41
C ARG A 162 3.19 1.00 4.66
N THR A 163 1.97 0.57 4.33
CA THR A 163 1.54 -0.83 4.44
C THR A 163 2.33 -1.76 3.53
N ASN A 164 2.95 -1.26 2.46
CA ASN A 164 3.82 -2.05 1.59
C ASN A 164 5.17 -2.39 2.23
N ALA A 165 5.47 -1.86 3.42
CA ALA A 165 6.66 -2.26 4.19
C ALA A 165 6.69 -3.77 4.49
N THR A 166 5.53 -4.43 4.53
CA THR A 166 5.43 -5.89 4.66
C THR A 166 6.10 -6.61 3.49
N PHE A 167 5.92 -6.12 2.26
CA PHE A 167 6.56 -6.68 1.07
C PHE A 167 8.06 -6.38 1.04
N ALA A 168 8.49 -5.22 1.54
CA ALA A 168 9.89 -4.90 1.76
C ALA A 168 10.58 -5.92 2.69
N ILE A 169 9.96 -6.24 3.82
CA ILE A 169 10.46 -7.24 4.77
C ILE A 169 10.51 -8.63 4.12
N ALA A 170 9.43 -9.03 3.44
CA ALA A 170 9.35 -10.31 2.76
C ALA A 170 10.43 -10.46 1.67
N PHE A 171 10.66 -9.41 0.88
CA PHE A 171 11.68 -9.41 -0.17
C PHE A 171 13.10 -9.52 0.40
N GLY A 172 13.39 -8.81 1.48
CA GLY A 172 14.65 -8.95 2.22
C GLY A 172 14.87 -10.37 2.73
N ALA A 173 13.82 -10.99 3.31
CA ALA A 173 13.87 -12.38 3.77
C ALA A 173 14.14 -13.37 2.62
N VAL A 174 13.45 -13.23 1.48
CA VAL A 174 13.68 -14.06 0.29
C VAL A 174 15.14 -13.93 -0.20
N CYS A 175 15.69 -12.72 -0.26
CA CYS A 175 17.09 -12.51 -0.65
C CYS A 175 18.08 -13.20 0.29
N LEU A 176 17.77 -13.25 1.59
CA LEU A 176 18.60 -13.93 2.60
C LEU A 176 18.47 -15.46 2.55
N LEU A 177 17.40 -16.00 1.99
CA LEU A 177 17.13 -17.45 2.00
C LEU A 177 17.50 -18.14 0.68
N CYS A 178 17.25 -17.48 -0.46
CA CYS A 178 17.24 -18.15 -1.77
C CYS A 178 18.58 -18.15 -2.53
N ALA A 179 19.60 -17.41 -2.08
CA ALA A 179 20.91 -17.39 -2.73
C ALA A 179 21.84 -18.52 -2.23
N PRO A 180 22.73 -19.06 -3.10
CA PRO A 180 23.65 -20.14 -2.73
C PRO A 180 24.82 -19.60 -1.89
N GLY A 181 24.88 -20.01 -0.62
CA GLY A 181 25.94 -19.63 0.31
C GLY A 181 25.72 -18.27 0.99
N ILE A 182 26.30 -18.13 2.18
CA ILE A 182 26.07 -16.96 3.05
C ILE A 182 26.54 -15.64 2.41
N GLY A 183 27.69 -15.63 1.73
CA GLY A 183 28.19 -14.43 1.07
C GLY A 183 27.31 -13.95 -0.08
N ALA A 184 26.70 -14.87 -0.85
CA ALA A 184 25.77 -14.49 -1.91
C ALA A 184 24.45 -13.96 -1.35
N ARG A 185 23.95 -14.56 -0.26
CA ARG A 185 22.75 -14.10 0.48
C ARG A 185 22.91 -12.68 1.00
N ILE A 186 24.03 -12.40 1.66
CA ILE A 186 24.33 -11.05 2.17
C ILE A 186 24.43 -10.05 1.02
N ARG A 187 25.16 -10.38 -0.06
CA ARG A 187 25.26 -9.48 -1.24
C ARG A 187 23.90 -9.22 -1.89
N ALA A 188 23.06 -10.24 -2.02
CA ALA A 188 21.73 -10.11 -2.58
C ALA A 188 20.85 -9.19 -1.71
N ALA A 189 20.82 -9.44 -0.41
CA ALA A 189 20.09 -8.63 0.56
C ALA A 189 20.60 -7.18 0.61
N CYS A 190 21.92 -6.94 0.60
CA CYS A 190 22.48 -5.59 0.54
C CYS A 190 22.10 -4.89 -0.77
N THR A 191 22.19 -5.56 -1.91
CA THR A 191 21.85 -4.96 -3.22
C THR A 191 20.36 -4.60 -3.29
N ALA A 192 19.49 -5.52 -2.87
CA ALA A 192 18.05 -5.27 -2.78
C ALA A 192 17.72 -4.17 -1.78
N GLY A 193 18.39 -4.18 -0.61
CA GLY A 193 18.22 -3.20 0.45
C GLY A 193 18.63 -1.78 0.02
N ILE A 194 19.72 -1.62 -0.73
CA ILE A 194 20.11 -0.33 -1.30
C ILE A 194 19.00 0.19 -2.22
N GLY A 195 18.51 -0.64 -3.14
CA GLY A 195 17.41 -0.27 -4.03
C GLY A 195 16.19 0.19 -3.24
N LEU A 196 15.79 -0.61 -2.24
CA LEU A 196 14.66 -0.33 -1.37
C LEU A 196 14.79 0.99 -0.63
N VAL A 197 15.94 1.27 0.00
CA VAL A 197 16.18 2.53 0.70
C VAL A 197 16.12 3.71 -0.28
N VAL A 198 16.75 3.58 -1.45
CA VAL A 198 16.72 4.62 -2.49
C VAL A 198 15.29 4.90 -2.95
N GLY A 199 14.50 3.87 -3.27
CA GLY A 199 13.10 4.04 -3.68
C GLY A 199 12.22 4.65 -2.58
N LEU A 200 12.42 4.23 -1.33
CA LEU A 200 11.71 4.76 -0.17
C LEU A 200 12.00 6.25 0.02
N ILE A 201 13.26 6.66 -0.04
CA ILE A 201 13.66 8.06 0.12
C ILE A 201 13.17 8.89 -1.08
N ALA A 202 13.31 8.38 -2.31
CA ALA A 202 12.92 9.10 -3.52
C ALA A 202 11.42 9.47 -3.51
N VAL A 203 10.56 8.59 -2.99
CA VAL A 203 9.10 8.79 -3.03
C VAL A 203 8.51 9.25 -1.71
N GLY A 204 9.01 8.74 -0.58
CA GLY A 204 8.51 9.03 0.77
C GLY A 204 9.37 10.02 1.56
N GLY A 205 10.63 10.25 1.16
CA GLY A 205 11.59 11.01 1.94
C GLY A 205 11.24 12.49 2.09
N ALA A 206 10.84 13.16 1.02
CA ALA A 206 10.46 14.57 1.05
C ALA A 206 9.25 14.82 1.97
N TRP A 207 8.24 13.95 1.90
CA TRP A 207 7.08 14.03 2.80
C TRP A 207 7.46 13.72 4.25
N GLY A 208 8.26 12.68 4.48
CA GLY A 208 8.74 12.35 5.81
C GLY A 208 9.57 13.48 6.44
N PHE A 209 10.40 14.16 5.64
CA PHE A 209 11.13 15.34 6.08
C PHE A 209 10.20 16.52 6.41
N THR A 210 9.14 16.71 5.63
CA THR A 210 8.11 17.73 5.91
C THR A 210 7.39 17.46 7.23
N LEU A 211 7.05 16.19 7.52
CA LEU A 211 6.45 15.81 8.80
C LEU A 211 7.45 15.95 9.96
N TRP A 212 8.73 15.64 9.72
CA TRP A 212 9.79 15.82 10.71
C TRP A 212 9.96 17.28 11.12
N THR A 213 10.04 18.20 10.15
CA THR A 213 10.26 19.62 10.44
C THR A 213 9.08 20.29 11.13
N ARG A 214 7.85 19.83 10.87
CA ARG A 214 6.63 20.40 11.46
C ARG A 214 6.26 19.77 12.79
N PHE A 215 6.35 18.46 12.92
CA PHE A 215 5.83 17.71 14.05
C PHE A 215 6.92 16.98 14.86
N GLY A 216 8.18 16.97 14.41
CA GLY A 216 9.24 16.18 15.05
C GLY A 216 9.09 14.66 14.86
N ASN A 217 8.23 14.22 13.94
CA ASN A 217 7.98 12.80 13.66
C ASN A 217 7.86 12.57 12.15
N PRO A 218 8.71 11.74 11.52
CA PRO A 218 8.75 11.60 10.06
C PRO A 218 7.59 10.75 9.51
N ILE A 219 6.83 10.12 10.40
CA ILE A 219 5.67 9.29 10.10
C ILE A 219 4.49 9.69 11.00
N PHE A 220 4.40 10.97 11.37
CA PHE A 220 3.34 11.51 12.20
C PHE A 220 1.95 11.06 11.73
N PRO A 221 0.99 10.78 12.64
CA PRO A 221 1.11 10.69 14.11
C PRO A 221 1.50 9.28 14.59
N PHE A 222 2.02 8.41 13.72
CA PHE A 222 2.32 7.03 14.05
C PHE A 222 3.63 6.92 14.85
N TYR A 223 3.74 5.87 15.67
CA TYR A 223 4.92 5.58 16.49
C TYR A 223 5.33 6.74 17.43
N ASN A 224 4.37 7.53 17.91
CA ASN A 224 4.67 8.69 18.74
C ASN A 224 5.23 8.35 20.13
N SER A 225 5.16 7.09 20.57
CA SER A 225 5.90 6.65 21.75
C SER A 225 7.43 6.70 21.57
N ILE A 226 7.91 6.69 20.32
CA ILE A 226 9.33 6.78 19.96
C ILE A 226 9.71 8.23 19.66
N PHE A 227 9.00 8.87 18.72
CA PHE A 227 9.35 10.21 18.24
C PHE A 227 8.94 11.34 19.20
N ARG A 228 7.91 11.11 20.03
CA ARG A 228 7.46 12.04 21.08
C ARG A 228 7.16 13.46 20.55
N SER A 229 6.48 13.54 19.42
CA SER A 229 5.90 14.80 18.94
C SER A 229 4.99 15.41 20.02
N PRO A 230 5.11 16.71 20.33
CA PRO A 230 4.24 17.38 21.30
C PRO A 230 2.79 17.48 20.81
N ASP A 231 2.56 17.38 19.50
CA ASP A 231 1.27 17.56 18.85
C ASP A 231 0.40 16.28 18.86
N TYR A 232 0.88 15.22 19.49
CA TYR A 232 0.14 13.95 19.60
C TYR A 232 0.42 13.25 20.93
N PRO A 233 -0.53 12.49 21.50
CA PRO A 233 -0.27 11.70 22.70
C PRO A 233 0.94 10.77 22.52
N PRO A 234 1.75 10.51 23.57
CA PRO A 234 2.93 9.64 23.53
C PRO A 234 2.55 8.15 23.50
N SER A 235 1.70 7.78 22.55
CA SER A 235 1.18 6.42 22.37
C SER A 235 1.42 5.97 20.93
N SER A 236 1.75 4.68 20.77
CA SER A 236 1.76 4.06 19.45
C SER A 236 0.35 3.57 19.14
N SER A 237 -0.36 4.33 18.30
CA SER A 237 -1.71 3.99 17.87
C SER A 237 -1.71 2.77 16.95
N ALA A 238 -2.13 1.62 17.47
CA ALA A 238 -2.51 0.45 16.68
C ALA A 238 -4.01 0.20 16.85
N ASP A 239 -4.73 -0.04 15.76
CA ASP A 239 -6.12 -0.49 15.85
C ASP A 239 -6.14 -1.97 16.27
N ARG A 240 -6.31 -2.21 17.56
CA ARG A 240 -6.28 -3.56 18.14
C ARG A 240 -7.59 -4.33 17.95
N ARG A 241 -8.63 -3.71 17.39
CA ARG A 241 -9.98 -4.32 17.27
C ARG A 241 -10.01 -5.58 16.41
N TYR A 242 -9.06 -5.69 15.48
CA TYR A 242 -8.99 -6.78 14.51
C TYR A 242 -7.73 -7.63 14.65
N LEU A 243 -6.96 -7.46 15.74
CA LEU A 243 -5.78 -8.29 15.97
C LEU A 243 -6.18 -9.63 16.61
N PRO A 244 -5.59 -10.76 16.18
CA PRO A 244 -5.77 -12.02 16.89
C PRO A 244 -5.15 -11.92 18.29
N GLU A 245 -5.81 -12.54 19.27
CA GLU A 245 -5.40 -12.49 20.68
C GLU A 245 -4.30 -13.51 21.02
N GLY A 246 -3.91 -14.37 20.05
CA GLY A 246 -2.84 -15.36 20.20
C GLY A 246 -2.55 -16.11 18.90
N VAL A 247 -1.52 -16.97 18.91
CA VAL A 247 -1.05 -17.71 17.72
C VAL A 247 -2.15 -18.59 17.12
N LEU A 248 -2.88 -19.32 17.96
CA LEU A 248 -3.99 -20.18 17.52
C LEU A 248 -5.16 -19.35 16.94
N ASP A 249 -5.47 -18.19 17.54
CA ASP A 249 -6.46 -17.26 16.99
C ASP A 249 -5.99 -16.70 15.64
N GLY A 250 -4.69 -16.43 15.48
CA GLY A 250 -4.07 -15.98 14.24
C GLY A 250 -4.16 -17.00 13.12
N ILE A 251 -3.89 -18.28 13.41
CA ILE A 251 -4.01 -19.38 12.43
C ILE A 251 -5.49 -19.59 12.06
N ALA A 252 -6.40 -19.52 13.03
CA ALA A 252 -7.83 -19.68 12.78
C ALA A 252 -8.47 -18.43 12.13
N TYR A 253 -7.79 -17.28 12.14
CA TYR A 253 -8.33 -15.99 11.74
C TYR A 253 -8.94 -15.97 10.33
N PRO A 254 -8.31 -16.57 9.28
CA PRO A 254 -8.88 -16.60 7.93
C PRO A 254 -10.15 -17.44 7.81
N PHE A 255 -10.36 -18.39 8.71
CA PHE A 255 -11.51 -19.32 8.72
C PHE A 255 -12.64 -18.84 9.65
N ARG A 256 -12.35 -17.88 10.54
CA ARG A 256 -13.36 -17.25 11.39
C ARG A 256 -14.11 -16.22 10.56
N GLY A 257 -15.31 -16.59 10.08
CA GLY A 257 -16.28 -15.63 9.55
C GLY A 257 -16.52 -14.51 10.58
N ARG A 258 -16.77 -13.27 10.12
CA ARG A 258 -16.97 -12.07 10.96
C ARG A 258 -18.08 -12.27 12.00
N SER A 259 -17.79 -12.87 13.16
CA SER A 259 -18.71 -12.95 14.30
C SER A 259 -18.28 -12.08 15.49
N LYS A 260 -17.08 -11.46 15.44
CA LYS A 260 -16.58 -10.61 16.55
C LYS A 260 -17.22 -9.21 16.63
N SER A 261 -18.16 -8.82 15.76
CA SER A 261 -18.71 -7.44 15.76
C SER A 261 -19.64 -7.10 16.94
N CYS A 262 -20.11 -8.09 17.73
CA CYS A 262 -21.02 -7.82 18.85
C CYS A 262 -20.37 -7.78 20.24
N ARG A 263 -19.10 -8.17 20.42
CA ARG A 263 -18.56 -8.36 21.79
C ARG A 263 -17.78 -7.20 22.40
N SER A 264 -17.49 -6.13 21.65
CA SER A 264 -16.69 -4.98 22.14
C SER A 264 -17.44 -3.65 22.20
N ARG A 265 -18.76 -3.63 21.95
CA ARG A 265 -19.59 -2.44 22.21
C ARG A 265 -19.87 -2.33 23.72
N LYS A 266 -18.82 -2.24 24.55
CA LYS A 266 -18.96 -1.63 25.87
C LYS A 266 -19.19 -0.15 25.61
N LEU A 267 -20.45 0.27 25.64
CA LEU A 267 -20.83 1.66 25.84
C LEU A 267 -20.00 2.18 27.03
N PRO A 268 -19.44 3.40 26.97
CA PRO A 268 -18.87 4.00 28.16
C PRO A 268 -19.96 4.02 29.22
N SER A 269 -19.71 3.33 30.33
CA SER A 269 -20.56 3.41 31.51
C SER A 269 -20.61 4.87 31.93
N ALA A 270 -21.76 5.50 31.72
CA ALA A 270 -22.07 6.80 32.29
C ALA A 270 -22.21 6.62 33.80
N THR A 271 -21.10 6.66 34.54
CA THR A 271 -21.10 6.84 36.00
C THR A 271 -19.74 7.33 36.48
N SER A 272 -19.79 8.47 37.19
CA SER A 272 -18.76 9.12 38.04
C SER A 272 -17.57 9.78 37.33
N ALA A 273 -17.16 11.01 37.63
CA ALA A 273 -17.71 12.07 38.46
C ALA A 273 -16.94 13.36 38.11
N LEU A 274 -17.65 14.49 38.11
CA LEU A 274 -17.08 15.82 38.28
C LEU A 274 -16.34 15.90 39.62
N PRO A 275 -15.37 16.81 39.72
CA PRO A 275 -15.55 17.93 40.65
C PRO A 275 -15.95 19.22 39.93
#